data_AF-A0A9W6G369-F1
#
_entry.id   AF-A0A9W6G369-F1
#
_cell.length_a   1.000
_cell.length_b   1.000
_cell.length_c   1.000
_cell.angle_alpha   90.00
_cell.angle_beta   90.00
_cell.angle_gamma   90.00
#
_symmetry.space_group_name_H-M   'P 1'
#
loop_
_entity.id
_entity.type
_entity.pdbx_description
1 polymer ?
#
loop_
_entity_poly.entity_id
_entity_poly.type
_entity_poly.pdbx_seq_one_letter_code
_entity_poly.pdbx_strand_id
1 'polypeptide(L)'
;MADNKLESSGKKPSGKQSWQDRKLKKVVRDDIDVISRKTLDQSDFITMLNTHDNVLHRLRMTMGRNKNITFEKAQEFIERSQQIREEINLLNAEMCELMEWDYTPPRGFINPLAKNGEEEEKRGGKKAMSTAAAQS
;
A
#
# COMPACT_ATOMS: atom_id res chain seq x y z
N MET A 1 18.98 58.73 18.62
CA MET A 1 17.55 58.39 18.50
C MET A 1 17.46 57.25 17.49
N ALA A 2 17.01 56.03 17.75
CA ALA A 2 16.81 55.22 18.94
C ALA A 2 16.82 53.78 18.39
N ASP A 3 17.48 52.88 19.10
CA ASP A 3 17.45 51.44 18.86
C ASP A 3 16.01 50.93 18.73
N ASN A 4 15.74 50.07 17.76
CA ASN A 4 14.57 49.20 17.84
C ASN A 4 14.94 47.76 17.46
N LYS A 5 15.35 47.07 18.53
CA LYS A 5 15.62 45.65 18.67
C LYS A 5 14.33 44.87 18.41
N LEU A 6 14.17 44.28 17.23
CA LEU A 6 13.13 43.28 16.98
C LEU A 6 13.59 41.94 17.57
N GLU A 7 13.43 41.81 18.89
CA GLU A 7 13.40 40.50 19.54
C GLU A 7 12.11 39.78 19.13
N SER A 8 12.15 39.06 18.01
CA SER A 8 11.15 38.02 17.78
C SER A 8 11.60 36.79 18.57
N SER A 9 10.98 36.64 19.74
CA SER A 9 11.10 35.53 20.67
C SER A 9 11.24 34.18 19.97
N GLY A 10 12.45 33.60 20.01
CA GLY A 10 12.70 32.21 19.69
C GLY A 10 12.06 31.29 20.73
N LYS A 11 10.73 31.17 20.70
CA LYS A 11 10.05 30.03 21.33
C LYS A 11 10.42 28.80 20.52
N LYS A 12 11.41 28.04 20.99
CA LYS A 12 11.64 26.65 20.54
C LYS A 12 10.27 25.95 20.57
N PRO A 13 9.75 25.45 19.44
CA PRO A 13 8.45 24.79 19.44
C PRO A 13 8.53 23.63 20.43
N SER A 14 7.63 23.65 21.42
CA SER A 14 7.48 22.63 22.45
C SER A 14 7.62 21.24 21.82
N GLY A 15 8.64 20.49 22.26
CA GLY A 15 9.17 19.28 21.64
C GLY A 15 8.28 18.03 21.76
N LYS A 16 6.99 18.17 21.49
CA LYS A 16 6.10 17.04 21.20
C LYS A 16 5.34 17.38 19.92
N GLN A 17 5.99 17.13 18.78
CA GLN A 17 5.30 17.09 17.50
C GLN A 17 4.06 16.21 17.68
N SER A 18 2.87 16.78 17.46
CA SER A 18 1.63 16.06 17.72
C SER A 18 1.60 14.80 16.86
N TRP A 19 0.94 13.74 17.34
CA TRP A 19 0.80 12.51 16.57
C TRP A 19 0.22 12.79 15.16
N GLN A 20 -0.66 13.78 15.06
CA GLN A 20 -1.25 14.27 13.82
C GLN A 20 -0.19 14.92 12.91
N ASP A 21 0.68 15.79 13.44
CA ASP A 21 1.77 16.40 12.67
C ASP A 21 2.80 15.37 12.20
N ARG A 22 3.04 14.30 12.97
CA ARG A 22 3.90 13.19 12.53
C ARG A 22 3.27 12.39 11.41
N LYS A 23 1.94 12.25 11.40
CA LYS A 23 1.20 11.59 10.32
C LYS A 23 1.17 12.48 9.07
N LEU A 24 0.89 13.77 9.19
CA LEU A 24 0.91 14.70 8.06
C LEU A 24 2.29 14.74 7.37
N LYS A 25 3.38 14.83 8.13
CA LYS A 25 4.73 14.77 7.54
C LYS A 25 5.05 13.45 6.85
N LYS A 26 4.40 12.34 7.24
CA LYS A 26 4.56 11.05 6.58
C LYS A 26 3.71 10.94 5.31
N VAL A 27 2.52 11.55 5.30
CA VAL A 27 1.64 11.64 4.12
C VAL A 27 2.28 12.41 2.97
N VAL A 28 3.14 13.38 3.30
CA VAL A 28 3.85 14.23 2.31
C VAL A 28 5.09 13.55 1.73
N ARG A 29 5.48 12.36 2.21
CA ARG A 29 6.65 11.66 1.66
C ARG A 29 6.24 10.78 0.48
N ASP A 30 6.98 10.92 -0.63
CA ASP A 30 6.75 10.16 -1.86
C ASP A 30 7.04 8.65 -1.75
N ASP A 31 7.66 8.21 -0.65
CA ASP A 31 8.00 6.80 -0.39
C ASP A 31 6.99 6.06 0.50
N ILE A 32 5.85 6.69 0.84
CA ILE A 32 4.83 6.12 1.73
C ILE A 32 3.45 6.22 1.08
N ASP A 33 2.81 5.06 0.87
CA ASP A 33 1.39 5.01 0.53
C ASP A 33 0.51 5.21 1.78
N VAL A 34 -0.48 6.09 1.68
CA VAL A 34 -1.38 6.43 2.79
C VAL A 34 -2.66 5.62 2.70
N ILE A 35 -2.86 4.74 3.67
CA ILE A 35 -4.10 3.96 3.79
C ILE A 35 -5.14 4.81 4.55
N SER A 36 -6.25 5.15 3.88
CA SER A 36 -7.37 5.85 4.49
C SER A 36 -8.08 4.93 5.49
N ARG A 37 -8.25 5.39 6.74
CA ARG A 37 -9.06 4.69 7.74
C ARG A 37 -10.54 5.04 7.53
N LYS A 38 -11.30 4.14 6.91
CA LYS A 38 -12.75 4.32 6.70
C LYS A 38 -13.58 3.82 7.90
N THR A 39 -13.10 2.81 8.61
CA THR A 39 -13.77 2.28 9.80
C THR A 39 -12.83 2.27 11.03
N LEU A 40 -13.40 2.38 12.23
CA LEU A 40 -12.62 2.54 13.46
C LEU A 40 -11.88 1.26 13.86
N ASP A 41 -12.46 0.10 13.60
CA ASP A 41 -11.97 -1.25 13.87
C ASP A 41 -10.79 -1.68 12.97
N GLN A 42 -10.57 -1.00 11.84
CA GLN A 42 -9.50 -1.34 10.90
C GLN A 42 -8.10 -0.88 11.33
N SER A 43 -7.93 -0.19 12.46
CA SER A 43 -6.59 0.24 12.92
C SER A 43 -5.65 -0.94 13.16
N ASP A 44 -6.20 -2.01 13.72
CA ASP A 44 -5.42 -3.19 14.10
C ASP A 44 -5.04 -3.97 12.85
N PHE A 45 -5.97 -4.08 11.89
CA PHE A 45 -5.71 -4.70 10.60
C PHE A 45 -4.62 -3.98 9.81
N ILE A 46 -4.68 -2.64 9.70
CA ILE A 46 -3.63 -1.84 9.06
C ILE A 46 -2.28 -2.03 9.76
N THR A 47 -2.27 -2.13 11.10
CA THR A 47 -1.05 -2.36 11.87
C THR A 47 -0.47 -3.75 11.63
N MET A 48 -1.33 -4.77 11.51
CA MET A 48 -0.93 -6.12 11.15
C MET A 48 -0.32 -6.20 9.75
N LEU A 49 -0.93 -5.55 8.74
CA LEU A 49 -0.37 -5.49 7.39
C LEU A 49 1.03 -4.87 7.36
N ASN A 50 1.22 -3.75 8.07
CA ASN A 50 2.53 -3.11 8.18
C ASN A 50 3.56 -3.98 8.91
N THR A 51 3.14 -4.71 9.94
CA THR A 51 4.03 -5.61 10.69
C THR A 51 4.46 -6.78 9.80
N HIS A 52 3.51 -7.37 9.06
CA HIS A 52 3.77 -8.46 8.14
C HIS A 52 4.79 -8.08 7.06
N ASP A 53 4.62 -6.92 6.43
CA ASP A 53 5.57 -6.41 5.43
C ASP A 53 6.99 -6.25 6.01
N ASN A 54 7.11 -5.61 7.18
CA ASN A 54 8.39 -5.43 7.85
C ASN A 54 9.07 -6.77 8.21
N VAL A 55 8.29 -7.74 8.70
CA VAL A 55 8.80 -9.07 9.07
C VAL A 55 9.22 -9.84 7.82
N LEU A 56 8.45 -9.80 6.73
CA LEU A 56 8.81 -10.43 5.47
C LEU A 56 10.06 -9.82 4.84
N HIS A 57 10.20 -8.48 4.89
CA HIS A 57 11.43 -7.82 4.45
C HIS A 57 12.64 -8.32 5.24
N ARG A 58 12.53 -8.37 6.58
CA ARG A 58 13.60 -8.91 7.44
C ARG A 58 13.89 -10.37 7.16
N LEU A 59 12.86 -11.20 6.96
CA LEU A 59 13.01 -12.61 6.58
C LEU A 59 13.84 -12.72 5.29
N ARG A 60 13.50 -11.96 4.25
CA ARG A 60 14.23 -11.93 2.97
C ARG A 60 15.68 -11.48 3.14
N MET A 61 15.95 -10.48 3.98
CA MET A 61 17.32 -9.99 4.22
C MET A 61 18.17 -10.92 5.09
N THR A 62 17.54 -11.75 5.92
CA THR A 62 18.25 -12.67 6.85
C THR A 62 18.33 -14.10 6.33
N MET A 63 17.58 -14.44 5.27
CA MET A 63 17.66 -15.72 4.57
C MET A 63 19.09 -15.99 4.09
N GLY A 64 19.61 -17.20 4.37
CA GLY A 64 20.98 -17.59 4.05
C GLY A 64 22.06 -17.05 5.01
N ARG A 65 21.73 -16.10 5.88
CA ARG A 65 22.64 -15.59 6.95
C ARG A 65 22.37 -16.23 8.30
N ASN A 66 21.12 -16.58 8.58
CA ASN A 66 20.71 -17.24 9.81
C ASN A 66 20.55 -18.76 9.59
N LYS A 67 21.25 -19.57 10.39
CA LYS A 67 21.22 -21.04 10.31
C LYS A 67 19.84 -21.63 10.61
N ASN A 68 18.99 -20.90 11.33
CA ASN A 68 17.65 -21.36 11.70
C ASN A 68 16.60 -21.10 10.60
N ILE A 69 16.93 -20.25 9.60
CA ILE A 69 16.03 -19.95 8.49
C ILE A 69 16.46 -20.82 7.32
N THR A 70 15.92 -22.03 7.26
CA THR A 70 16.10 -22.91 6.10
C THR A 70 15.33 -22.35 4.91
N PHE A 71 15.78 -22.70 3.70
CA PHE A 71 15.10 -22.31 2.47
C PHE A 71 13.65 -22.80 2.45
N GLU A 72 13.41 -24.06 2.84
CA GLU A 72 12.09 -24.67 2.93
C GLU A 72 11.14 -23.89 3.85
N LYS A 73 11.61 -23.48 5.04
CA LYS A 73 10.79 -22.69 5.96
C LYS A 73 10.52 -21.28 5.44
N ALA A 74 11.49 -20.66 4.78
CA ALA A 74 11.28 -19.36 4.15
C ALA A 74 10.24 -19.46 3.02
N GLN A 75 10.30 -20.52 2.20
CA GLN A 75 9.32 -20.79 1.15
C GLN A 75 7.91 -20.99 1.73
N GLU A 76 7.76 -21.81 2.77
CA GLU A 76 6.49 -22.03 3.47
C GLU A 76 5.84 -20.70 3.91
N PHE A 77 6.62 -19.80 4.52
CA PHE A 77 6.10 -18.49 4.96
C PHE A 77 5.72 -17.58 3.79
N ILE A 78 6.46 -17.62 2.68
CA ILE A 78 6.16 -16.82 1.49
C ILE A 78 4.88 -17.32 0.82
N GLU A 79 4.72 -18.62 0.68
CA GLU A 79 3.52 -19.25 0.12
C GLU A 79 2.29 -18.94 0.97
N ARG A 80 2.39 -19.10 2.29
CA ARG A 80 1.29 -18.76 3.21
C ARG A 80 0.93 -17.28 3.17
N SER A 81 1.92 -16.40 3.02
CA SER A 81 1.69 -14.97 2.82
C SER A 81 0.98 -14.65 1.50
N GLN A 82 1.25 -15.43 0.44
CA GLN A 82 0.53 -15.33 -0.83
C GLN A 82 -0.92 -15.80 -0.68
N GLN A 83 -1.14 -16.95 -0.03
CA GLN A 83 -2.48 -17.49 0.22
C GLN A 83 -3.36 -16.50 1.01
N ILE A 84 -2.85 -15.91 2.09
CA ILE A 84 -3.59 -14.90 2.87
C ILE A 84 -4.02 -13.72 1.99
N ARG A 85 -3.15 -13.29 1.05
CA ARG A 85 -3.50 -12.20 0.12
C ARG A 85 -4.61 -12.60 -0.85
N GLU A 86 -4.61 -13.84 -1.31
CA GLU A 86 -5.65 -14.39 -2.18
C GLU A 86 -6.98 -14.58 -1.43
N GLU A 87 -6.94 -15.04 -0.17
CA GLU A 87 -8.10 -15.14 0.72
C GLU A 87 -8.74 -13.76 0.97
N ILE A 88 -7.92 -12.72 1.23
CA ILE A 88 -8.42 -11.35 1.37
C ILE A 88 -9.08 -10.87 0.07
N ASN A 89 -8.49 -11.19 -1.09
CA ASN A 89 -9.04 -10.84 -2.40
C ASN A 89 -10.40 -11.53 -2.64
N LEU A 90 -10.52 -12.80 -2.27
CA LEU A 90 -11.79 -13.54 -2.32
C LEU A 90 -12.84 -12.93 -1.38
N LEU A 91 -12.48 -12.68 -0.12
CA LEU A 91 -13.38 -12.08 0.85
C LEU A 91 -13.91 -10.73 0.36
N ASN A 92 -13.06 -9.90 -0.24
CA ASN A 92 -13.49 -8.63 -0.82
C ASN A 92 -14.49 -8.83 -1.97
N ALA A 93 -14.25 -9.81 -2.85
CA ALA A 93 -15.15 -10.12 -3.94
C ALA A 93 -16.52 -10.61 -3.42
N GLU A 94 -16.54 -11.50 -2.43
CA GLU A 94 -17.77 -12.01 -1.80
C GLU A 94 -18.57 -10.89 -1.11
N MET A 95 -17.88 -10.00 -0.37
CA MET A 95 -18.52 -8.84 0.25
C MET A 95 -19.13 -7.90 -0.80
N CYS A 96 -18.42 -7.66 -1.90
CA CYS A 96 -18.92 -6.86 -3.01
C CYS A 96 -20.13 -7.51 -3.69
N GLU A 97 -20.11 -8.82 -3.94
CA GLU A 97 -21.25 -9.56 -4.51
C GLU A 97 -22.49 -9.44 -3.63
N LEU A 98 -22.35 -9.62 -2.30
CA LEU A 98 -23.45 -9.49 -1.34
C LEU A 98 -24.07 -8.08 -1.34
N MET A 99 -23.27 -7.05 -1.57
CA MET A 99 -23.71 -5.66 -1.62
C MET A 99 -24.13 -5.21 -3.02
N GLU A 100 -24.16 -6.10 -4.01
CA GLU A 100 -24.41 -5.80 -5.42
C GLU A 100 -23.46 -4.72 -5.99
N TRP A 101 -22.19 -4.77 -5.57
CA TRP A 101 -21.17 -3.82 -5.99
C TRP A 101 -20.12 -4.47 -6.90
N ASP A 102 -19.75 -3.78 -7.98
CA ASP A 102 -18.68 -4.22 -8.88
C ASP A 102 -17.31 -4.23 -8.18
N TYR A 103 -16.77 -5.43 -7.95
CA TYR A 103 -15.43 -5.58 -7.40
C TYR A 103 -14.35 -5.35 -8.46
N THR A 104 -13.51 -4.33 -8.26
CA THR A 104 -12.29 -4.12 -9.05
C THR A 104 -11.07 -4.47 -8.20
N PRO A 105 -10.39 -5.60 -8.47
CA PRO A 105 -9.21 -6.01 -7.70
C PRO A 105 -8.04 -5.02 -7.85
N PRO A 106 -7.17 -4.93 -6.84
CA PRO A 106 -5.92 -4.19 -6.94
C PRO A 106 -4.99 -4.75 -8.02
N ARG A 107 -4.05 -3.94 -8.50
CA ARG A 107 -3.06 -4.36 -9.51
C ARG A 107 -2.33 -5.63 -9.07
N GLY A 108 -2.28 -6.62 -9.95
CA GLY A 108 -1.63 -7.91 -9.69
C GLY A 108 -2.57 -8.98 -9.14
N PHE A 109 -3.83 -8.64 -8.84
CA PHE A 109 -4.89 -9.59 -8.50
C PHE A 109 -5.90 -9.72 -9.65
N ILE A 110 -6.57 -10.86 -9.70
CA ILE A 110 -7.68 -11.16 -10.63
C ILE A 110 -8.94 -11.28 -9.77
N ASN A 111 -10.10 -10.92 -10.31
CA ASN A 111 -11.35 -11.07 -9.57
C ASN A 111 -11.69 -12.56 -9.50
N PRO A 112 -11.72 -13.18 -8.29
CA PRO A 112 -11.93 -14.61 -8.17
C PRO A 112 -13.36 -15.04 -8.50
N LEU A 113 -14.31 -14.09 -8.52
CA LEU A 113 -15.71 -14.34 -8.84
C LEU A 113 -16.10 -13.89 -10.25
N ALA A 114 -15.16 -13.36 -11.05
CA ALA A 114 -15.44 -13.03 -12.43
C ALA A 114 -15.81 -14.31 -13.20
N LYS A 115 -17.06 -14.38 -13.68
CA LYS A 115 -17.47 -15.44 -14.60
C LYS A 115 -16.70 -15.24 -15.90
N ASN A 116 -15.98 -16.28 -16.34
CA ASN A 116 -15.20 -16.32 -17.58
C ASN A 116 -15.99 -15.71 -18.75
N GLY A 117 -15.74 -14.44 -19.07
CA GLY A 117 -16.51 -13.73 -20.11
C GLY A 117 -16.24 -12.24 -20.26
N GLU A 118 -15.78 -11.51 -19.23
CA GLU A 118 -15.77 -10.03 -19.30
C GLU A 118 -14.39 -9.35 -19.08
N GLU A 119 -13.30 -10.10 -18.92
CA GLU A 119 -11.99 -9.49 -18.58
C GLU A 119 -11.01 -9.26 -19.76
N GLU A 120 -11.31 -9.70 -20.99
CA GLU A 120 -10.39 -9.43 -22.12
C GLU A 120 -10.50 -8.01 -22.70
N GLU A 121 -11.61 -7.28 -22.55
CA GLU A 121 -11.79 -6.01 -23.27
C GLU A 121 -11.10 -4.78 -22.64
N LYS A 122 -10.74 -4.81 -21.35
CA LYS A 122 -10.22 -3.59 -20.68
C LYS A 122 -8.68 -3.45 -20.68
N ARG A 123 -7.93 -4.41 -21.24
CA ARG A 123 -6.45 -4.34 -21.30
C ARG A 123 -5.89 -3.83 -22.65
N GLY A 124 -6.72 -3.58 -23.66
CA GLY A 124 -6.25 -3.20 -25.02
C GLY A 124 -6.25 -1.71 -25.38
N GLY A 125 -6.81 -0.83 -24.56
CA GLY A 125 -7.07 0.56 -24.96
C GLY A 125 -6.07 1.59 -24.41
N LYS A 126 -4.81 1.61 -24.88
CA LYS A 126 -3.91 2.80 -24.86
C LYS A 126 -2.51 2.50 -25.45
N LYS A 127 -2.41 2.40 -26.77
CA LYS A 127 -1.27 2.91 -27.60
C LYS A 127 -1.40 2.47 -29.06
N ALA A 128 -2.08 3.28 -29.87
CA ALA A 128 -1.80 3.46 -31.30
C ALA A 128 -2.63 4.66 -31.80
N MET A 129 -2.06 5.44 -32.74
CA MET A 129 -2.47 6.78 -33.21
C MET A 129 -2.01 7.92 -32.28
N SER A 130 -1.10 8.82 -32.64
CA SER A 130 -0.78 9.36 -33.96
C SER A 130 0.68 9.87 -34.05
N THR A 131 1.52 9.21 -34.85
CA THR A 131 2.70 9.83 -35.47
C THR A 131 2.73 9.41 -36.93
N ALA A 132 1.97 10.11 -37.77
CA ALA A 132 2.09 10.05 -39.22
C ALA A 132 1.55 11.37 -39.80
N ALA A 133 2.38 12.40 -39.76
CA ALA A 133 2.22 13.60 -40.58
C ALA A 133 3.61 14.22 -40.82
N ALA A 134 4.39 13.55 -41.66
CA ALA A 134 5.56 14.12 -42.31
C ALA A 134 5.84 13.31 -43.58
N GLN A 135 5.25 13.77 -44.70
CA GLN A 135 5.77 13.69 -46.08
C GLN A 135 4.62 13.92 -47.06
N SER A 136 4.53 15.14 -47.59
CA SER A 136 4.08 15.47 -48.94
C SER A 136 4.62 16.86 -49.25
#